data_AF-A0A1H0VCZ1-F1
#
_entry.id   AF-A0A1H0VCZ1-F1
#
_cell.length_a   1.000
_cell.length_b   1.000
_cell.length_c   1.000
_cell.angle_alpha   90.00
_cell.angle_beta   90.00
_cell.angle_gamma   90.00
#
_symmetry.space_group_name_H-M   'P 1'
#
loop_
_entity.id
_entity.type
_entity.pdbx_description
1 polymer ?
#
loop_
_entity_poly.entity_id
_entity_poly.type
_entity_poly.pdbx_seq_one_letter_code
_entity_poly.pdbx_strand_id
1 'polypeptide(L)'
;MFEIAQAGDKAYFFRLTAPDGTVVAVSPLFSSIKSAAAGITAVRENAATGLIVDRSSTHRRAASHSAAVAPGVLVSSGVGAS
;
A
#
# COMPACT_ATOMS: atom_id res chain seq x y z
N MET A 1 7.07 -2.50 14.93
CA MET A 1 6.09 -2.99 15.93
C MET A 1 4.79 -3.39 15.26
N PHE A 2 4.01 -4.26 15.90
CA PHE A 2 2.64 -4.56 15.47
C PHE A 2 1.66 -3.68 16.23
N GLU A 3 0.65 -3.16 15.54
CA GLU A 3 -0.44 -2.36 16.11
C GLU A 3 -1.78 -2.91 15.64
N ILE A 4 -2.76 -3.05 16.54
CA ILE A 4 -4.15 -3.34 16.16
C ILE A 4 -4.91 -2.02 16.06
N ALA A 5 -5.57 -1.80 14.94
CA ALA A 5 -6.44 -0.65 14.69
C ALA A 5 -7.86 -1.12 14.35
N GLN A 6 -8.84 -0.27 14.66
CA GLN A 6 -10.23 -0.49 14.31
C GLN A 6 -10.55 0.14 12.95
N ALA A 7 -11.32 -0.55 12.13
CA ALA A 7 -11.90 -0.06 10.89
C ALA A 7 -13.42 0.01 11.05
N GLY A 8 -13.96 1.22 11.21
CA GLY A 8 -15.38 1.43 11.51
C GLY A 8 -15.77 0.83 12.87
N ASP A 9 -17.01 0.38 13.02
CA ASP A 9 -17.54 0.03 14.35
C ASP A 9 -17.19 -1.40 14.80
N LYS A 10 -16.94 -2.33 13.87
CA LYS A 10 -16.88 -3.77 14.20
C LYS A 10 -15.82 -4.56 13.43
N ALA A 11 -14.89 -3.90 12.76
CA ALA A 11 -13.78 -4.56 12.10
C ALA A 11 -12.44 -4.10 12.69
N TYR A 12 -11.47 -5.00 12.70
CA TYR A 12 -10.14 -4.77 13.24
C TYR A 12 -9.10 -5.26 12.26
N PHE A 13 -7.96 -4.59 12.19
CA PHE A 13 -6.81 -5.06 11.42
C PHE A 13 -5.56 -4.77 12.22
N PHE A 14 -4.45 -5.37 11.81
CA PHE A 14 -3.15 -5.00 12.34
C PHE A 14 -2.22 -4.54 11.22
N ARG A 15 -1.28 -3.68 11.59
CA ARG A 15 -0.17 -3.27 10.73
C ARG A 15 1.15 -3.59 11.38
N LEU A 16 2.16 -3.83 10.55
CA LEU A 16 3.56 -3.89 10.97
C LEU A 16 4.25 -2.61 10.52
N THR A 17 4.87 -1.92 11.48
CA THR A 17 5.57 -0.66 11.27
C THR A 17 7.06 -0.84 11.57
N ALA A 18 7.95 -0.33 10.71
CA ALA A 18 9.39 -0.26 10.97
C ALA A 18 9.71 0.83 12.03
N PRO A 19 10.94 0.86 12.61
CA PRO A 19 11.29 1.83 13.65
C PRO A 19 11.18 3.30 13.22
N ASP A 20 11.30 3.57 11.93
CA ASP A 20 11.17 4.89 11.31
C ASP A 20 9.70 5.31 11.08
N GLY A 21 8.73 4.47 11.42
CA GLY A 21 7.31 4.72 11.19
C GLY A 21 6.76 4.21 9.86
N THR A 22 7.59 3.60 9.01
CA THR A 22 7.15 3.08 7.71
C THR A 22 6.26 1.84 7.89
N VAL A 23 5.06 1.84 7.31
CA VAL A 23 4.17 0.67 7.29
C VAL A 23 4.68 -0.34 6.26
N VAL A 24 5.04 -1.54 6.72
CA VAL A 24 5.62 -2.60 5.86
C VAL A 24 4.62 -3.68 5.48
N ALA A 25 3.57 -3.88 6.28
CA ALA A 25 2.51 -4.84 5.99
C ALA A 25 1.20 -4.43 6.69
N VAL A 26 0.08 -4.78 6.07
CA VAL A 26 -1.27 -4.57 6.60
C VAL A 26 -2.05 -5.87 6.46
N SER A 27 -2.71 -6.30 7.53
CA SER A 27 -3.56 -7.49 7.51
C SER A 27 -4.90 -7.23 6.84
N PRO A 28 -5.63 -8.28 6.43
CA PRO A 28 -7.07 -8.20 6.21
C PRO A 28 -7.83 -7.77 7.48
N LEU A 29 -9.12 -7.48 7.31
CA LEU A 29 -10.04 -7.20 8.41
C LEU A 29 -10.43 -8.48 9.15
N PHE A 30 -10.58 -8.35 10.46
CA PHE A 30 -11.05 -9.36 11.41
C PHE A 30 -12.30 -8.84 12.12
N SER A 31 -13.15 -9.75 12.59
CA SER A 31 -14.38 -9.41 13.32
C SER A 31 -14.15 -9.06 14.79
N SER A 32 -12.97 -9.36 15.35
CA SER A 32 -12.64 -9.06 16.75
C SER A 32 -11.16 -8.76 16.96
N ILE A 33 -10.85 -8.03 18.03
CA ILE A 33 -9.47 -7.78 18.50
C ILE A 33 -8.76 -9.11 18.78
N LYS A 34 -9.45 -10.08 19.39
CA LYS A 34 -8.87 -11.39 19.73
C LYS A 34 -8.41 -12.14 18.48
N SER A 35 -9.21 -12.13 17.41
CA SER A 35 -8.82 -12.73 16.14
C SER A 35 -7.66 -12.00 15.46
N ALA A 36 -7.61 -10.67 15.54
CA ALA A 36 -6.46 -9.91 15.03
C ALA A 36 -5.17 -10.22 15.80
N ALA A 37 -5.25 -10.32 17.13
CA ALA A 37 -4.12 -10.70 17.98
C ALA A 37 -3.62 -12.12 17.69
N ALA A 38 -4.54 -13.08 17.49
CA ALA A 38 -4.18 -14.44 17.08
C ALA A 38 -3.47 -14.45 15.70
N GLY A 39 -3.92 -13.61 14.76
CA GLY A 39 -3.25 -13.41 13.48
C GLY A 39 -1.82 -12.90 13.62
N ILE A 40 -1.56 -11.96 14.55
CA ILE A 40 -0.20 -11.49 14.84
C ILE A 40 0.68 -12.64 15.36
N THR A 41 0.19 -13.45 16.30
CA THR A 41 0.94 -14.60 16.82
C THR A 41 1.29 -15.57 15.70
N ALA A 42 0.30 -15.93 14.86
CA ALA A 42 0.53 -16.80 13.71
C ALA A 42 1.58 -16.20 12.75
N VAL A 43 1.52 -14.91 12.44
CA VAL A 43 2.54 -14.26 11.59
C VAL A 43 3.92 -14.33 12.24
N ARG A 44 4.05 -14.11 13.55
CA ARG A 44 5.35 -14.18 14.24
C ARG A 44 5.96 -15.59 14.19
N GLU A 45 5.14 -16.62 14.36
CA GLU A 45 5.58 -18.02 14.30
C GLU A 45 5.97 -18.42 12.87
N ASN A 46 5.15 -18.06 11.88
CA ASN A 46 5.35 -18.47 10.50
C ASN A 46 6.40 -17.61 9.75
N ALA A 47 6.54 -16.32 10.06
CA ALA A 47 7.48 -15.45 9.35
C ALA A 47 8.95 -15.82 9.60
N ALA A 48 9.26 -16.46 10.73
CA ALA A 48 10.62 -16.89 11.04
C ALA A 48 11.07 -18.10 10.23
N THR A 49 10.14 -18.92 9.71
CA THR A 49 10.43 -20.25 9.15
C THR A 49 9.72 -20.56 7.83
N GLY A 50 8.79 -19.72 7.39
CA GLY A 50 7.91 -19.98 6.26
C GLY A 50 8.62 -19.91 4.90
N LEU A 51 8.25 -20.84 4.01
CA LEU A 51 8.69 -20.83 2.61
C LEU A 51 8.02 -19.67 1.85
N ILE A 52 8.83 -18.90 1.12
CA ILE A 52 8.34 -17.85 0.23
C ILE A 52 7.99 -18.46 -1.12
N VAL A 53 6.78 -18.21 -1.61
CA VAL A 53 6.33 -18.62 -2.94
C VAL A 53 5.89 -17.39 -3.71
N ASP A 54 6.59 -17.05 -4.79
CA ASP A 54 6.15 -16.00 -5.71
C ASP A 54 5.00 -16.54 -6.59
N ARG A 55 3.90 -15.78 -6.59
CA ARG A 55 2.68 -16.06 -7.37
C ARG A 55 2.38 -14.92 -8.34
N SER A 56 3.31 -13.97 -8.52
CA SER A 56 3.17 -12.96 -9.55
C SER A 56 3.07 -13.67 -10.91
N SER A 57 1.96 -13.48 -11.62
CA SER A 57 1.88 -13.94 -12.99
C SER A 57 2.86 -13.08 -13.78
N THR A 58 4.00 -13.61 -14.18
CA THR A 58 4.90 -12.96 -15.15
C THR A 58 4.21 -12.92 -16.51
N HIS A 59 3.14 -12.13 -16.63
CA HIS A 59 2.47 -11.77 -17.87
C HIS A 59 1.58 -10.50 -17.72
N ARG A 60 2.21 -9.32 -17.70
CA ARG A 60 1.72 -8.17 -18.48
C ARG A 60 2.90 -7.55 -19.21
N ARG A 61 3.15 -8.12 -20.38
CA ARG A 61 3.82 -7.54 -21.55
C ARG A 61 4.03 -6.02 -21.43
N ALA A 62 5.29 -5.61 -21.58
CA ALA A 62 5.67 -4.26 -21.94
C ALA A 62 4.69 -3.70 -22.99
N ALA A 63 3.79 -2.83 -22.55
CA ALA A 63 2.85 -2.12 -23.39
C ALA A 63 2.46 -0.83 -22.66
N SER A 64 3.21 0.22 -22.99
CA SER A 64 2.65 1.52 -23.34
C SER A 64 1.58 2.09 -22.41
N HIS A 65 2.00 2.91 -21.45
CA HIS A 65 1.33 4.20 -21.23
C HIS A 65 2.30 5.29 -21.65
N SER A 66 2.36 5.46 -22.98
CA SER A 66 2.88 6.66 -23.62
C SER A 66 1.90 7.81 -23.37
N ALA A 67 2.46 8.96 -23.00
CA ALA A 67 2.00 10.31 -23.28
C ALA A 67 0.52 10.67 -23.03
N ALA A 68 0.27 11.45 -21.97
CA ALA A 68 -0.68 12.56 -22.00
C ALA A 68 -0.35 13.57 -20.89
N VAL A 69 0.40 14.63 -21.22
CA VAL A 69 0.42 15.89 -20.45
C VAL A 69 -0.04 17.01 -21.37
N ALA A 70 -1.21 17.53 -21.06
CA ALA A 70 -1.65 18.91 -21.28
C ALA A 70 -2.63 19.20 -20.14
N PRO A 71 -2.66 20.39 -19.50
CA PRO A 71 -2.82 21.66 -20.22
C PRO A 71 -1.98 22.82 -19.65
N GLY A 72 -1.90 23.92 -20.40
CA GLY A 72 -1.30 25.16 -19.91
C GLY A 72 -1.31 26.27 -20.96
N VAL A 73 -2.50 26.80 -21.23
CA VAL A 73 -2.66 28.11 -21.88
C VAL A 73 -1.96 29.16 -21.00
N LEU A 74 -0.96 29.85 -21.56
CA LEU A 74 -0.51 31.15 -21.07
C LEU A 74 -0.51 32.10 -22.27
N VAL A 75 -1.57 32.90 -22.32
CA VAL A 75 -1.66 34.12 -23.12
C VAL A 75 -0.95 35.24 -22.38
N SER A 76 -0.10 36.00 -23.09
CA SER A 76 0.37 37.37 -22.84
C SER A 76 1.74 37.52 -23.55
N SER A 77 2.12 38.59 -24.24
CA SER A 77 1.51 39.88 -24.55
C SER A 77 2.30 40.43 -25.74
N GLY A 78 1.67 41.23 -26.61
CA GLY A 78 2.36 41.89 -27.70
C GLY A 78 3.37 42.92 -27.22
N VAL A 79 4.48 43.04 -27.94
CA VAL A 79 5.18 44.32 -28.09
C VAL A 79 5.64 44.41 -29.53
N GLY A 80 5.15 45.43 -30.23
CA GLY A 80 5.58 45.78 -31.58
C GLY A 80 6.91 46.52 -31.52
N ALA A 81 7.73 46.32 -32.54
CA ALA A 81 8.75 47.28 -32.94
C ALA A 81 8.75 47.30 -34.47
N SER A 82 8.44 48.47 -35.02
CA SER A 82 8.78 48.86 -36.40
C SER A 82 10.27 49.05 -36.54
#